data_AF-A0A4Y4BAY8-F1
#
_entry.id   AF-A0A4Y4BAY8-F1
#
_cell.length_a   1.000
_cell.length_b   1.000
_cell.length_c   1.000
_cell.angle_alpha   90.00
_cell.angle_beta   90.00
_cell.angle_gamma   90.00
#
_symmetry.space_group_name_H-M   'P 1'
#
loop_
_entity.id
_entity.type
_entity.pdbx_description
1 polymer ?
#
loop_
_entity_poly.entity_id
_entity_poly.type
_entity_poly.pdbx_seq_one_letter_code
_entity_poly.pdbx_strand_id
1 'polypeptide(L)'
;MPHLRGSNLVAASLFITLAATLVSCSSATDASPGAGADPESFSLSPAADTVYQCLRDRGWDVTINWDGGIEANSSQVPSGQQDLYVSDEKECWALIDDRIERMDSEAIADVYKQELATRECLIDHGFDVDPAPSEQQYIDSFHDERWMAYGASTLTTTPIGESEFREVSEKCPQPAWSLGASE
;
A
#
# COMPACT_ATOMS: atom_id res chain seq x y z
N MET A 1 -29.23 -59.93 -28.13
CA MET A 1 -30.67 -60.16 -28.37
C MET A 1 -31.36 -60.26 -27.03
N PRO A 2 -32.54 -59.66 -26.74
CA PRO A 2 -33.22 -58.52 -27.36
C PRO A 2 -33.60 -57.41 -26.34
N HIS A 3 -33.90 -56.24 -26.90
CA HIS A 3 -34.86 -55.18 -26.55
C HIS A 3 -35.62 -55.17 -25.21
N LEU A 4 -35.76 -53.95 -24.66
CA LEU A 4 -37.02 -53.21 -24.36
C LEU A 4 -36.60 -51.81 -23.84
N ARG A 5 -36.52 -50.74 -24.65
CA ARG A 5 -37.60 -49.90 -25.24
C ARG A 5 -38.70 -49.54 -24.23
N GLY A 6 -38.64 -48.29 -23.75
CA GLY A 6 -39.69 -47.62 -22.99
C GLY A 6 -39.58 -46.12 -23.16
N SER A 7 -39.96 -45.64 -24.36
CA SER A 7 -40.23 -44.23 -24.63
C SER A 7 -41.51 -43.82 -23.92
N ASN A 8 -41.55 -42.62 -23.32
CA ASN A 8 -42.79 -41.85 -23.22
C ASN A 8 -42.50 -40.38 -23.52
N LEU A 9 -43.20 -39.90 -24.54
CA LEU A 9 -43.21 -38.53 -25.03
C LEU A 9 -44.09 -37.64 -24.14
N VAL A 10 -43.58 -36.42 -23.94
CA VAL A 10 -44.25 -35.12 -24.13
C VAL A 10 -45.59 -34.86 -23.42
N ALA A 11 -45.58 -33.88 -22.52
CA ALA A 11 -46.61 -32.84 -22.49
C ALA A 11 -45.99 -31.51 -22.08
N ALA A 12 -46.09 -30.53 -22.98
CA ALA A 12 -45.71 -29.14 -22.79
C ALA A 12 -46.58 -28.50 -21.70
N SER A 13 -45.98 -27.65 -20.87
CA SER A 13 -46.72 -26.65 -20.10
C SER A 13 -45.89 -25.38 -20.02
N LEU A 14 -46.26 -24.47 -20.90
CA LEU A 14 -45.86 -23.08 -20.98
C LEU A 14 -46.53 -22.34 -19.83
N PHE A 15 -45.77 -21.84 -18.85
CA PHE A 15 -46.24 -20.79 -17.94
C PHE A 15 -45.15 -19.75 -17.76
N ILE A 16 -45.31 -18.67 -18.53
CA ILE A 16 -44.64 -17.38 -18.37
C ILE A 16 -45.20 -16.77 -17.09
N THR A 17 -44.34 -16.53 -16.08
CA THR A 17 -44.65 -15.54 -15.04
C THR A 17 -43.39 -14.73 -14.76
N LEU A 18 -43.31 -13.62 -15.49
CA LEU A 18 -42.39 -12.51 -15.30
C LEU A 18 -42.87 -11.73 -14.07
N ALA A 19 -42.22 -11.89 -12.93
CA ALA A 19 -42.43 -11.04 -11.75
C ALA A 19 -41.13 -10.27 -11.46
N ALA A 20 -41.03 -9.10 -12.09
CA ALA A 20 -40.00 -8.11 -11.82
C ALA A 20 -40.29 -7.45 -10.46
N THR A 21 -39.55 -7.82 -9.43
CA THR A 21 -39.49 -7.06 -8.17
C THR A 21 -38.27 -6.16 -8.20
N LEU A 22 -38.46 -4.94 -8.70
CA LEU A 22 -37.55 -3.82 -8.49
C LEU A 22 -37.72 -3.34 -7.05
N VAL A 23 -36.89 -3.85 -6.13
CA VAL A 23 -36.64 -3.18 -4.84
C VAL A 23 -35.34 -2.43 -4.97
N SER A 24 -35.47 -1.16 -5.35
CA SER A 24 -34.42 -0.15 -5.27
C SER A 24 -34.34 0.32 -3.81
N CYS A 25 -33.29 -0.12 -3.10
CA CYS A 25 -32.84 0.55 -1.88
C CYS A 25 -31.71 1.51 -2.30
N SER A 26 -32.08 2.75 -2.59
CA SER A 26 -31.13 3.86 -2.56
C SER A 26 -30.78 4.16 -1.12
N SER A 27 -29.64 3.62 -0.66
CA SER A 27 -28.86 4.24 0.40
C SER A 27 -27.64 4.86 -0.27
N ALA A 28 -27.78 6.13 -0.67
CA ALA A 28 -26.66 7.02 -0.86
C ALA A 28 -26.04 7.24 0.52
N THR A 29 -25.08 6.40 0.88
CA THR A 29 -24.05 6.77 1.83
C THR A 29 -22.91 7.28 0.99
N ASP A 30 -22.70 8.59 1.00
CA ASP A 30 -21.43 9.22 0.67
C ASP A 30 -20.35 8.64 1.59
N ALA A 31 -19.86 7.45 1.23
CA ALA A 31 -18.51 7.07 1.59
C ALA A 31 -17.60 7.91 0.70
N SER A 32 -17.14 9.02 1.25
CA SER A 32 -15.81 9.52 0.91
C SER A 32 -14.89 8.30 0.90
N PRO A 33 -14.10 8.03 -0.15
CA PRO A 33 -13.04 7.04 -0.07
C PRO A 33 -11.98 7.62 0.87
N GLY A 34 -12.25 7.57 2.17
CA GLY A 34 -11.19 7.51 3.17
C GLY A 34 -10.45 6.22 2.85
N ALA A 35 -9.15 6.35 2.57
CA ALA A 35 -8.21 5.27 2.36
C ALA A 35 -8.48 4.15 3.39
N GLY A 36 -9.24 3.15 2.97
CA GLY A 36 -9.45 1.95 3.75
C GLY A 36 -8.22 1.11 3.53
N ALA A 37 -7.42 0.92 4.57
CA ALA A 37 -6.36 -0.08 4.57
C ALA A 37 -6.93 -1.40 4.02
N ASP A 38 -6.28 -1.93 2.98
CA ASP A 38 -6.60 -3.25 2.47
C ASP A 38 -6.50 -4.26 3.63
N PRO A 39 -7.48 -5.18 3.81
CA PRO A 39 -7.46 -6.13 4.93
C PRO A 39 -6.26 -7.12 4.89
N GLU A 40 -5.42 -7.06 3.86
CA GLU A 40 -4.18 -7.85 3.73
C GLU A 40 -2.89 -7.05 4.03
N SER A 41 -2.99 -5.76 4.37
CA SER A 41 -1.80 -4.96 4.68
C SER A 41 -1.30 -5.20 6.12
N PHE A 42 0.01 -5.40 6.26
CA PHE A 42 0.68 -5.67 7.54
C PHE A 42 1.14 -4.39 8.24
N SER A 43 1.25 -3.29 7.51
CA SER A 43 1.74 -2.00 7.99
C SER A 43 1.12 -0.84 7.21
N LEU A 44 1.44 0.40 7.57
CA LEU A 44 1.09 1.58 6.77
C LEU A 44 1.95 1.72 5.51
N SER A 45 2.90 0.81 5.29
CA SER A 45 3.80 0.80 4.14
C SER A 45 3.60 -0.44 3.28
N PRO A 46 2.72 -0.38 2.27
CA PRO A 46 2.58 -1.43 1.27
C PRO A 46 3.91 -1.83 0.59
N ALA A 47 4.85 -0.88 0.45
CA ALA A 47 6.19 -1.16 -0.04
C ALA A 47 6.96 -2.08 0.92
N ALA A 48 6.92 -1.79 2.22
CA ALA A 48 7.54 -2.64 3.23
C ALA A 48 6.84 -3.99 3.37
N ASP A 49 5.52 -4.05 3.24
CA ASP A 49 4.76 -5.31 3.24
C ASP A 49 5.24 -6.25 2.12
N THR A 50 5.55 -5.70 0.94
CA THR A 50 6.10 -6.45 -0.19
C THR A 50 7.50 -7.01 0.14
N VAL A 51 8.37 -6.20 0.73
CA VAL A 51 9.72 -6.61 1.14
C VAL A 51 9.67 -7.67 2.24
N TYR A 52 8.78 -7.48 3.21
CA TYR A 52 8.53 -8.44 4.28
C TYR A 52 8.15 -9.81 3.72
N GLN A 53 7.17 -9.86 2.80
CA GLN A 53 6.78 -11.12 2.17
C GLN A 53 7.93 -11.78 1.39
N CYS A 54 8.70 -11.00 0.63
CA CYS A 54 9.88 -11.51 -0.07
C CYS A 54 10.90 -12.17 0.87
N LEU A 55 11.17 -11.57 2.04
CA LEU A 55 12.06 -12.14 3.05
C LEU A 55 11.48 -13.42 3.66
N ARG A 56 10.18 -13.46 3.95
CA ARG A 56 9.48 -14.65 4.45
C ARG A 56 9.53 -15.80 3.45
N ASP A 57 9.35 -15.53 2.16
CA ASP A 57 9.40 -16.53 1.08
C ASP A 57 10.81 -17.12 0.91
N ARG A 58 11.85 -16.35 1.25
CA ARG A 58 13.25 -16.83 1.32
C ARG A 58 13.57 -17.61 2.60
N GLY A 59 12.61 -17.71 3.52
CA GLY A 59 12.72 -18.50 4.75
C GLY A 59 13.26 -17.72 5.95
N TRP A 60 13.35 -16.39 5.87
CA TRP A 60 13.75 -15.58 7.01
C TRP A 60 12.61 -15.41 8.01
N ASP A 61 12.92 -15.58 9.29
CA ASP A 61 11.95 -15.37 10.37
C ASP A 61 11.93 -13.91 10.83
N VAL A 62 11.53 -12.98 9.95
CA VAL A 62 11.43 -11.54 10.26
C VAL A 62 10.07 -11.13 10.82
N THR A 63 10.03 -10.00 11.51
CA THR A 63 8.81 -9.31 11.96
C THR A 63 8.68 -7.95 11.27
N ILE A 64 7.44 -7.46 11.11
CA ILE A 64 7.16 -6.12 10.57
C ILE A 64 6.33 -5.32 11.59
N ASN A 65 6.67 -4.04 11.76
CA ASN A 65 6.00 -3.10 12.63
C ASN A 65 4.90 -2.33 11.88
N TRP A 66 4.08 -1.59 12.63
CA TRP A 66 2.93 -0.87 12.08
C TRP A 66 3.30 0.18 11.02
N ASP A 67 4.53 0.72 11.03
CA ASP A 67 5.05 1.72 10.10
C ASP A 67 5.83 1.12 8.92
N GLY A 68 5.95 -0.21 8.87
CA GLY A 68 6.72 -0.93 7.87
C GLY A 68 8.16 -1.23 8.27
N GLY A 69 8.57 -0.90 9.50
CA GLY A 69 9.88 -1.31 10.00
C GLY A 69 10.01 -2.83 10.04
N ILE A 70 10.96 -3.39 9.27
CA ILE A 70 11.26 -4.82 9.26
C ILE A 70 12.39 -5.08 10.27
N GLU A 71 12.13 -5.98 11.22
CA GLU A 71 13.06 -6.32 12.30
C GLU A 71 13.49 -7.78 12.24
N ALA A 72 14.77 -7.99 12.53
CA ALA A 72 15.36 -9.30 12.75
C ALA A 72 16.43 -9.21 13.85
N ASN A 73 16.42 -10.13 14.80
CA ASN A 73 17.42 -10.22 15.85
C ASN A 73 18.34 -11.45 15.67
N SER A 74 19.35 -11.58 16.53
CA SER A 74 20.36 -12.64 16.42
C SER A 74 19.85 -14.08 16.62
N SER A 75 18.63 -14.25 17.13
CA SER A 75 17.96 -15.57 17.15
C SER A 75 17.24 -15.89 15.84
N GLN A 76 16.83 -14.86 15.10
CA GLN A 76 16.16 -14.96 13.79
C GLN A 76 17.14 -15.00 12.62
N VAL A 77 18.30 -14.34 12.77
CA VAL A 77 19.43 -14.39 11.83
C VAL A 77 20.61 -15.08 12.52
N PRO A 78 20.77 -16.41 12.34
CA PRO A 78 21.82 -17.16 13.01
C PRO A 78 23.22 -16.66 12.66
N SER A 79 24.14 -16.77 13.62
CA SER A 79 25.56 -16.46 13.40
C SER A 79 26.11 -17.17 12.16
N GLY A 80 26.75 -16.42 11.27
CA GLY A 80 27.29 -16.90 9.99
C GLY A 80 26.33 -16.77 8.80
N GLN A 81 25.09 -16.33 9.02
CA GLN A 81 24.13 -16.04 7.95
C GLN A 81 23.89 -14.54 7.71
N GLN A 82 24.57 -13.65 8.44
CA GLN A 82 24.37 -12.20 8.33
C GLN A 82 24.57 -11.68 6.90
N ASP A 83 25.65 -12.12 6.23
CA ASP A 83 25.94 -11.68 4.86
C ASP A 83 24.87 -12.17 3.86
N LEU A 84 24.33 -13.37 4.08
CA LEU A 84 23.23 -13.90 3.26
C LEU A 84 21.94 -13.12 3.51
N TYR A 85 21.60 -12.84 4.77
CA TYR A 85 20.45 -12.01 5.14
C TYR A 85 20.51 -10.63 4.49
N VAL A 86 21.65 -9.94 4.61
CA VAL A 86 21.86 -8.62 4.00
C VAL A 86 21.75 -8.67 2.47
N SER A 87 22.28 -9.73 1.85
CA SER A 87 22.15 -9.93 0.40
C SER A 87 20.68 -10.11 -0.01
N ASP A 88 19.93 -10.96 0.69
CA ASP A 88 18.52 -11.23 0.41
C ASP A 88 17.65 -9.99 0.68
N GLU A 89 17.88 -9.27 1.78
CA GLU A 89 17.20 -8.02 2.10
C GLU A 89 17.40 -7.00 0.97
N LYS A 90 18.63 -6.82 0.50
CA LYS A 90 18.93 -5.95 -0.64
C LYS A 90 18.18 -6.38 -1.90
N GLU A 91 18.16 -7.67 -2.21
CA GLU A 91 17.42 -8.17 -3.38
C GLU A 91 15.91 -8.01 -3.24
N CYS A 92 15.36 -8.06 -2.02
CA CYS A 92 13.94 -7.79 -1.79
C CYS A 92 13.60 -6.31 -1.98
N TRP A 93 14.45 -5.40 -1.47
CA TRP A 93 14.30 -3.96 -1.67
C TRP A 93 14.45 -3.55 -3.14
N ALA A 94 15.31 -4.24 -3.91
CA ALA A 94 15.48 -3.99 -5.33
C ALA A 94 14.17 -4.09 -6.13
N LEU A 95 13.19 -4.90 -5.68
CA LEU A 95 11.87 -4.98 -6.31
C LEU A 95 11.11 -3.65 -6.25
N ILE A 96 11.25 -2.92 -5.15
CA ILE A 96 10.65 -1.61 -4.92
C ILE A 96 11.47 -0.56 -5.67
N ASP A 97 12.79 -0.58 -5.52
CA ASP A 97 13.70 0.38 -6.19
C ASP A 97 13.53 0.33 -7.71
N ASP A 98 13.50 -0.87 -8.31
CA ASP A 98 13.30 -1.04 -9.77
C ASP A 98 11.94 -0.53 -10.25
N ARG A 99 10.92 -0.49 -9.38
CA ARG A 99 9.61 0.07 -9.74
C ARG A 99 9.63 1.59 -9.65
N ILE A 100 10.24 2.14 -8.60
CA ILE A 100 10.44 3.60 -8.45
C ILE A 100 11.26 4.14 -9.63
N GLU A 101 12.33 3.45 -10.01
CA GLU A 101 13.22 3.86 -11.11
C GLU A 101 12.52 3.86 -12.49
N ARG A 102 11.44 3.09 -12.64
CA ARG A 102 10.65 3.02 -13.87
C ARG A 102 9.44 3.94 -13.88
N MET A 103 9.22 4.73 -12.82
CA MET A 103 8.14 5.71 -12.81
C MET A 103 8.38 6.76 -13.89
N ASP A 104 7.34 7.07 -14.65
CA ASP A 104 7.38 8.17 -15.60
C ASP A 104 7.04 9.50 -14.93
N SER A 105 7.21 10.60 -15.67
CA SER A 105 6.96 11.94 -15.13
C SER A 105 5.51 12.16 -14.70
N GLU A 106 4.55 11.42 -15.25
CA GLU A 106 3.13 11.54 -14.86
C GLU A 106 2.93 10.89 -13.48
N ALA A 107 3.44 9.67 -13.29
CA ALA A 107 3.40 9.01 -11.99
C ALA A 107 4.16 9.79 -10.91
N ILE A 108 5.32 10.39 -11.25
CA ILE A 108 6.08 11.24 -10.33
C ILE A 108 5.30 12.52 -9.98
N ALA A 109 4.62 13.14 -10.94
CA ALA A 109 3.76 14.30 -10.68
C ALA A 109 2.59 13.95 -9.75
N ASP A 110 2.06 12.73 -9.84
CA ASP A 110 1.02 12.27 -8.91
C ASP A 110 1.56 12.05 -7.50
N VAL A 111 2.77 11.52 -7.34
CA VAL A 111 3.45 11.48 -6.02
C VAL A 111 3.62 12.89 -5.48
N TYR A 112 4.03 13.85 -6.30
CA TYR A 112 4.18 15.24 -5.86
C TYR A 112 2.87 15.83 -5.31
N LYS A 113 1.72 15.55 -5.93
CA LYS A 113 0.41 15.98 -5.41
C LYS A 113 0.09 15.33 -4.07
N GLN A 114 0.42 14.06 -3.89
CA GLN A 114 0.24 13.36 -2.61
C GLN A 114 1.15 13.94 -1.52
N GLU A 115 2.39 14.30 -1.86
CA GLU A 115 3.33 14.97 -0.96
C GLU A 115 2.81 16.36 -0.53
N LEU A 116 2.20 17.11 -1.45
CA LEU A 116 1.54 18.38 -1.10
C LEU A 116 0.33 18.19 -0.18
N ALA A 117 -0.51 17.17 -0.42
CA ALA A 117 -1.63 16.86 0.47
C ALA A 117 -1.14 16.44 1.88
N THR A 118 -0.06 15.66 1.92
CA THR A 118 0.59 15.26 3.18
C THR A 118 1.13 16.47 3.93
N ARG A 119 1.79 17.40 3.21
CA ARG A 119 2.27 18.67 3.76
C ARG A 119 1.15 19.49 4.40
N GLU A 120 0.03 19.64 3.71
CA GLU A 120 -1.14 20.37 4.23
C GLU A 120 -1.69 19.70 5.50
N CYS A 121 -1.82 18.37 5.49
CA CYS A 121 -2.22 17.60 6.68
C CYS A 121 -1.30 17.84 7.87
N LEU A 122 0.02 17.75 7.67
CA LEU A 122 1.01 18.00 8.73
C LEU A 122 0.90 19.42 9.31
N ILE A 123 0.71 20.42 8.45
CA ILE A 123 0.51 21.81 8.88
C ILE A 123 -0.76 21.96 9.71
N ASP A 124 -1.87 21.36 9.28
CA ASP A 124 -3.15 21.36 10.02
C ASP A 124 -3.03 20.66 11.38
N HIS A 125 -2.10 19.71 11.49
CA HIS A 125 -1.73 19.02 12.73
C HIS A 125 -0.71 19.77 13.60
N GLY A 126 -0.30 20.97 13.21
CA GLY A 126 0.55 21.86 14.00
C GLY A 126 2.04 21.68 13.79
N PHE A 127 2.46 20.96 12.75
CA PHE A 127 3.86 20.84 12.36
C PHE A 127 4.24 21.93 11.36
N ASP A 128 5.41 22.53 11.54
CA ASP A 128 5.97 23.37 10.49
C ASP A 128 6.59 22.46 9.43
N VAL A 129 6.31 22.75 8.16
CA VAL A 129 6.85 22.01 7.02
C VAL A 129 7.44 22.99 6.02
N ASP A 130 8.71 22.79 5.67
CA ASP A 130 9.40 23.63 4.71
C ASP A 130 8.64 23.70 3.38
N PRO A 131 8.77 24.81 2.63
CA PRO A 131 8.13 24.93 1.32
C PRO A 131 8.57 23.81 0.38
N ALA A 132 7.61 23.22 -0.34
CA ALA A 132 7.91 22.28 -1.41
C ALA A 132 8.59 23.00 -2.60
N PRO A 133 9.44 22.31 -3.38
CA PRO A 133 9.95 22.83 -4.65
C PRO A 133 8.83 22.99 -5.68
N SER A 134 9.12 23.48 -6.89
CA SER A 134 8.11 23.39 -7.96
C SER A 134 7.91 21.95 -8.43
N GLU A 135 6.76 21.64 -9.05
CA GLU A 135 6.49 20.30 -9.61
C GLU A 135 7.59 19.85 -10.59
N GLN A 136 8.03 20.74 -11.49
CA GLN A 136 9.10 20.40 -12.43
C GLN A 136 10.42 20.13 -11.70
N GLN A 137 10.76 20.91 -10.67
CA GLN A 137 11.97 20.65 -9.87
C GLN A 137 11.88 19.33 -9.13
N TYR A 138 10.70 18.98 -8.62
CA TYR A 138 10.46 17.70 -7.96
C TYR A 138 10.65 16.52 -8.93
N ILE A 139 10.08 16.62 -10.13
CA ILE A 139 10.24 15.61 -11.18
C ILE A 139 11.72 15.47 -11.57
N ASP A 140 12.40 16.60 -11.78
CA ASP A 140 13.80 16.62 -12.21
C ASP A 140 14.75 16.03 -11.15
N SER A 141 14.43 16.14 -9.86
CA SER A 141 15.27 15.66 -8.75
C SER A 141 14.80 14.34 -8.13
N PHE A 142 13.71 13.73 -8.63
CA PHE A 142 13.00 12.64 -7.95
C PHE A 142 13.87 11.42 -7.59
N HIS A 143 14.78 11.05 -8.50
CA HIS A 143 15.63 9.86 -8.32
C HIS A 143 16.90 10.14 -7.51
N ASP A 144 17.29 11.42 -7.38
CA ASP A 144 18.55 11.81 -6.73
C ASP A 144 18.32 12.37 -5.32
N GLU A 145 17.47 13.40 -5.21
CA GLU A 145 17.19 14.13 -3.99
C GLU A 145 15.73 14.59 -4.02
N ARG A 146 14.80 13.63 -3.87
CA ARG A 146 13.38 13.96 -3.77
C ARG A 146 13.07 14.65 -2.44
N TRP A 147 12.21 15.65 -2.53
CA TRP A 147 11.59 16.26 -1.37
C TRP A 147 10.53 15.30 -0.78
N MET A 148 10.37 15.28 0.54
CA MET A 148 9.34 14.48 1.23
C MET A 148 8.75 15.34 2.35
N ALA A 149 7.43 15.42 2.47
CA ALA A 149 6.76 16.29 3.43
C ALA A 149 7.17 15.98 4.88
N TYR A 150 7.23 14.71 5.25
CA TYR A 150 7.71 14.28 6.57
C TYR A 150 9.17 14.66 6.80
N GLY A 151 10.05 14.45 5.82
CA GLY A 151 11.47 14.80 5.90
C GLY A 151 11.71 16.32 6.00
N ALA A 152 10.81 17.11 5.43
CA ALA A 152 10.81 18.57 5.46
C ALA A 152 10.08 19.17 6.67
N SER A 153 9.54 18.33 7.56
CA SER A 153 8.77 18.78 8.72
C SER A 153 9.60 18.83 10.00
N THR A 154 9.09 19.57 11.00
CA THR A 154 9.67 19.62 12.34
C THR A 154 9.65 18.27 13.07
N LEU A 155 8.95 17.25 12.58
CA LEU A 155 8.99 15.89 13.13
C LEU A 155 10.41 15.28 13.12
N THR A 156 11.27 15.72 12.21
CA THR A 156 12.66 15.24 12.14
C THR A 156 13.57 15.86 13.20
N THR A 157 13.17 16.99 13.79
CA THR A 157 14.00 17.78 14.72
C THR A 157 13.38 17.94 16.09
N THR A 158 12.07 17.74 16.21
CA THR A 158 11.30 17.84 17.44
C THR A 158 10.84 16.45 17.84
N PRO A 159 11.38 15.87 18.94
CA PRO A 159 10.97 14.55 19.40
C PRO A 159 9.50 14.59 19.82
N ILE A 160 8.68 13.80 19.14
CA ILE A 160 7.33 13.45 19.60
C ILE A 160 7.30 12.01 20.09
N GLY A 161 6.28 11.66 20.88
CA GLY A 161 6.12 10.29 21.36
C GLY A 161 5.72 9.34 20.23
N GLU A 162 6.05 8.05 20.35
CA GLU A 162 5.69 7.02 19.36
C GLU A 162 4.18 6.98 19.09
N SER A 163 3.35 7.10 20.13
CA SER A 163 1.89 7.11 19.99
C SER A 163 1.38 8.31 19.19
N GLU A 164 2.01 9.47 19.38
CA GLU A 164 1.68 10.70 18.65
C GLU A 164 2.14 10.58 17.20
N PHE A 165 3.35 10.07 16.97
CA PHE A 165 3.87 9.82 15.62
C PHE A 165 3.00 8.85 14.84
N ARG A 166 2.53 7.79 15.50
CA ARG A 166 1.58 6.84 14.94
C ARG A 166 0.25 7.50 14.58
N GLU A 167 -0.35 8.23 15.52
CA GLU A 167 -1.62 8.92 15.27
C GLU A 167 -1.52 9.88 14.08
N VAL A 168 -0.43 10.64 13.99
CA VAL A 168 -0.20 11.56 12.88
C VAL A 168 0.02 10.80 11.58
N SER A 169 0.79 9.71 11.58
CA SER A 169 1.05 8.91 10.38
C SER A 169 -0.17 8.15 9.85
N GLU A 170 -1.09 7.76 10.74
CA GLU A 170 -2.39 7.20 10.34
C GLU A 170 -3.31 8.26 9.73
N LYS A 171 -3.16 9.54 10.09
CA LYS A 171 -3.99 10.66 9.60
C LYS A 171 -3.41 11.39 8.40
N CYS A 172 -2.08 11.48 8.32
CA CYS A 172 -1.32 12.12 7.27
C CYS A 172 -0.46 11.06 6.56
N PRO A 173 -1.03 10.32 5.58
CA PRO A 173 -0.33 9.23 4.92
C PRO A 173 0.98 9.69 4.27
N GLN A 174 2.04 8.88 4.35
CA GLN A 174 3.31 9.19 3.70
C GLN A 174 3.33 8.59 2.28
N PRO A 175 3.48 9.38 1.21
CA PRO A 175 3.56 8.83 -0.15
C PRO A 175 4.73 7.86 -0.30
N ALA A 176 5.86 8.16 0.37
CA ALA A 176 7.05 7.32 0.42
C ALA A 176 6.78 5.85 0.85
N TRP A 177 5.78 5.61 1.68
CA TRP A 177 5.41 4.27 2.16
C TRP A 177 4.69 3.42 1.11
N SER A 178 4.11 4.06 0.09
CA SER A 178 3.44 3.38 -1.02
C SER A 178 4.26 3.40 -2.31
N LEU A 179 5.39 4.11 -2.35
CA LEU A 179 6.24 4.19 -3.54
C LEU A 179 6.73 2.80 -3.97
N GLY A 180 6.53 2.48 -5.25
CA GLY A 180 6.97 1.21 -5.82
C GLY A 180 6.20 -0.01 -5.29
N ALA A 181 5.17 0.14 -4.46
CA ALA A 181 4.30 -0.97 -4.10
C ALA A 181 3.50 -1.46 -5.33
N SER A 182 2.97 -2.69 -5.26
CA SER A 182 1.97 -3.14 -6.25
C SER A 182 0.63 -2.56 -5.84
N GLU A 183 -0.07 -1.92 -6.77
CA GLU A 183 -1.52 -1.69 -6.64
C GLU A 183 -2.28 -3.01 -6.76
#